data_AF-A0A7Y2HHC0-F1
#
_entry.id   AF-A0A7Y2HHC0-F1
#
_cell.length_a   1.000
_cell.length_b   1.000
_cell.length_c   1.000
_cell.angle_alpha   90.00
_cell.angle_beta   90.00
_cell.angle_gamma   90.00
#
_symmetry.space_group_name_H-M   'P 1'
#
loop_
_entity.id
_entity.type
_entity.pdbx_description
1 polymer ?
#
loop_
_entity_poly.entity_id
_entity_poly.type
_entity_poly.pdbx_seq_one_letter_code
_entity_poly.pdbx_strand_id
1 'polypeptide(L)'
;MTERAFYTQLFYVTLVSIGLLIPCYLFLPIRPFMSLGIIGLVFFVLLSIFVFKLSLKVAESKDLNAFTRLIMYNLMIKLFMSIFIVLIYYKVVEPTERLFILPFIVIYLIFTIFEAMFLSRQARQ
;
A
#
# COMPACT_ATOMS: atom_id res chain seq x y z
N MET A 1 8.92 -2.45 16.17
CA MET A 1 7.50 -2.76 16.52
C MET A 1 7.35 -4.27 16.67
N THR A 2 6.50 -4.77 17.58
CA THR A 2 6.29 -6.23 17.71
C THR A 2 5.46 -6.78 16.55
N GLU A 3 5.67 -8.04 16.18
CA GLU A 3 4.93 -8.68 15.08
C GLU A 3 3.42 -8.67 15.29
N ARG A 4 2.96 -8.97 16.51
CA ARG A 4 1.53 -8.93 16.85
C ARG A 4 0.93 -7.55 16.60
N ALA A 5 1.61 -6.49 17.04
CA ALA A 5 1.15 -5.12 16.83
C ALA A 5 1.09 -4.76 15.34
N PHE A 6 2.03 -5.25 14.52
CA PHE A 6 2.02 -5.06 13.07
C PHE A 6 0.78 -5.67 12.42
N TYR A 7 0.53 -6.96 12.64
CA TYR A 7 -0.60 -7.64 12.01
C TYR A 7 -1.95 -7.11 12.50
N THR A 8 -2.05 -6.71 13.77
CA THR A 8 -3.25 -6.04 14.29
C THR A 8 -3.49 -4.69 13.61
N GLN A 9 -2.45 -3.84 13.48
CA GLN A 9 -2.60 -2.56 12.78
C GLN A 9 -2.90 -2.75 11.29
N LEU A 10 -2.22 -3.69 10.63
CA LEU A 10 -2.47 -4.03 9.23
C LEU A 10 -3.92 -4.47 9.01
N PHE A 11 -4.47 -5.28 9.93
CA PHE A 11 -5.87 -5.70 9.88
C PHE A 11 -6.83 -4.50 9.98
N TYR A 12 -6.63 -3.61 10.94
CA TYR A 12 -7.45 -2.40 11.07
C TYR A 12 -7.33 -1.46 9.87
N VAL A 13 -6.12 -1.25 9.35
CA VAL A 13 -5.88 -0.42 8.15
C VAL A 13 -6.57 -1.03 6.93
N THR A 14 -6.55 -2.36 6.81
CA THR A 14 -7.25 -3.06 5.73
C THR A 14 -8.77 -2.91 5.86
N LEU A 15 -9.33 -3.07 7.06
CA LEU A 15 -10.76 -2.84 7.32
C LEU A 15 -11.18 -1.40 7.02
N VAL A 16 -10.39 -0.42 7.46
CA VAL A 16 -10.65 1.00 7.18
C VAL A 16 -10.59 1.27 5.67
N SER A 17 -9.62 0.68 4.97
CA SER A 17 -9.50 0.81 3.52
C SER A 17 -10.74 0.25 2.81
N ILE A 18 -11.22 -0.94 3.21
CA ILE A 18 -12.47 -1.52 2.68
C ILE A 18 -13.66 -0.60 2.99
N GLY A 19 -13.76 -0.11 4.22
CA GLY A 19 -14.82 0.81 4.65
C GLY A 19 -14.85 2.11 3.84
N LEU A 20 -13.70 2.65 3.44
CA LEU A 20 -13.58 3.85 2.60
C LEU A 20 -13.83 3.59 1.12
N LEU A 21 -13.60 2.36 0.65
CA LEU A 21 -13.90 1.97 -0.72
C LEU A 21 -15.41 1.86 -0.98
N ILE A 22 -16.19 1.42 0.00
CA ILE A 22 -17.65 1.30 -0.11
C ILE A 22 -18.31 2.62 -0.56
N PRO A 23 -18.14 3.77 0.11
CA PRO A 23 -18.74 5.02 -0.33
C PRO A 23 -18.20 5.46 -1.70
N CYS A 24 -16.94 5.21 -2.03
CA CYS A 24 -16.40 5.51 -3.36
C CYS A 24 -17.19 4.77 -4.46
N TYR A 25 -17.54 3.50 -4.25
CA TYR A 25 -18.32 2.72 -5.22
C TYR A 25 -19.84 3.01 -5.17
N LEU A 26 -20.36 3.53 -4.06
CA LEU A 26 -21.77 3.89 -3.96
C LEU A 26 -22.08 5.25 -4.62
N PHE A 27 -21.20 6.23 -4.45
CA PHE A 27 -21.44 7.61 -4.89
C PHE A 27 -20.87 7.95 -6.27
N LEU A 28 -19.87 7.20 -6.76
CA LEU A 28 -19.23 7.47 -8.06
C LEU A 28 -19.59 6.38 -9.09
N PRO A 29 -19.67 6.72 -10.40
CA PRO A 29 -19.93 5.77 -11.49
C PRO A 29 -18.71 4.87 -11.81
N ILE A 30 -17.95 4.47 -10.78
CA ILE A 30 -16.71 3.68 -10.90
C ILE A 30 -16.87 2.24 -10.42
N ARG A 31 -18.10 1.80 -10.13
CA ARG A 31 -18.42 0.40 -9.77
C ARG A 31 -17.82 -0.65 -10.71
N PRO A 32 -17.80 -0.47 -12.05
CA PRO A 32 -17.21 -1.45 -12.96
C PRO A 32 -15.72 -1.69 -12.71
N PHE A 33 -15.04 -0.73 -12.07
CA PHE A 33 -13.59 -0.74 -11.85
C PHE A 33 -13.19 -1.17 -10.44
N MET A 34 -14.07 -1.88 -9.74
CA MET A 34 -13.82 -2.39 -8.38
C MET A 34 -12.60 -3.32 -8.31
N SER A 35 -12.33 -4.03 -9.41
CA SER A 35 -11.16 -4.90 -9.54
C SER A 35 -9.84 -4.15 -9.35
N LEU A 36 -9.70 -2.91 -9.83
CA LEU A 36 -8.48 -2.12 -9.63
C LEU A 36 -8.24 -1.80 -8.14
N GLY A 37 -9.30 -1.45 -7.40
CA GLY A 37 -9.21 -1.22 -5.97
C GLY A 37 -8.84 -2.50 -5.21
N ILE A 38 -9.41 -3.65 -5.58
CA ILE A 38 -9.07 -4.95 -4.95
C ILE A 38 -7.61 -5.32 -5.25
N ILE A 39 -7.16 -5.17 -6.49
CA ILE A 39 -5.76 -5.42 -6.89
C ILE A 39 -4.82 -4.54 -6.08
N GLY A 40 -5.14 -3.24 -5.95
CA GLY A 40 -4.37 -2.31 -5.12
C GLY A 40 -4.31 -2.76 -3.66
N LEU A 41 -5.47 -3.09 -3.06
CA LEU A 41 -5.54 -3.53 -1.67
C LEU A 41 -4.66 -4.75 -1.42
N VAL A 42 -4.78 -5.79 -2.24
CA VAL A 42 -3.97 -7.00 -2.13
C VAL A 42 -2.49 -6.68 -2.30
N PHE A 43 -2.14 -5.86 -3.30
CA PHE A 43 -0.76 -5.45 -3.57
C PHE A 43 -0.14 -4.73 -2.37
N PHE A 44 -0.80 -3.70 -1.81
CA PHE A 44 -0.24 -2.94 -0.69
C PHE A 44 -0.18 -3.74 0.60
N VAL A 45 -1.14 -4.64 0.86
CA VAL A 45 -1.07 -5.56 2.01
C VAL A 45 0.16 -6.44 1.91
N LEU A 46 0.39 -7.06 0.74
CA LEU A 46 1.54 -7.93 0.52
C LEU A 46 2.86 -7.16 0.60
N LEU A 47 2.91 -5.96 0.01
CA LEU A 47 4.08 -5.08 0.07
C LEU A 47 4.41 -4.69 1.51
N SER A 48 3.41 -4.27 2.29
CA SER A 48 3.59 -3.92 3.71
C SER A 48 4.12 -5.10 4.53
N ILE A 49 3.60 -6.32 4.31
CA ILE A 49 4.10 -7.54 4.98
C ILE A 49 5.57 -7.80 4.59
N PHE A 50 5.89 -7.69 3.30
CA PHE A 50 7.25 -7.89 2.80
C PHE A 50 8.24 -6.89 3.41
N VAL A 51 7.88 -5.61 3.40
CA VAL A 51 8.69 -4.51 3.96
C VAL A 51 8.86 -4.66 5.47
N PHE A 52 7.83 -5.11 6.20
CA PHE A 52 7.94 -5.39 7.63
C PHE A 52 8.94 -6.51 7.93
N LYS A 53 8.90 -7.62 7.16
CA LYS A 53 9.89 -8.69 7.32
C LYS A 53 11.31 -8.22 7.02
N LEU A 54 11.48 -7.36 6.01
CA LEU A 54 12.78 -6.76 5.72
C LEU A 54 13.23 -5.80 6.83
N SER A 55 12.31 -5.03 7.42
CA SER A 55 12.65 -4.08 8.48
C SER A 55 13.13 -4.78 9.75
N LEU A 56 12.61 -5.97 10.06
CA LEU A 56 13.12 -6.82 11.16
C LEU A 56 14.56 -7.26 10.91
N LYS A 57 14.88 -7.74 9.69
CA LYS A 57 16.26 -8.12 9.32
C LYS A 57 17.21 -6.93 9.33
N VAL A 58 16.74 -5.76 8.88
CA VAL A 58 17.52 -4.54 8.86
C VAL A 58 17.81 -4.01 10.27
N ALA A 59 16.89 -4.21 11.23
CA ALA A 59 17.08 -3.84 12.62
C ALA A 59 18.24 -4.59 13.30
N GLU A 60 18.55 -5.81 12.84
CA GLU A 60 19.69 -6.59 13.33
C GLU A 60 21.02 -6.22 12.62
N SER A 61 20.96 -5.41 11.56
CA SER A 61 22.13 -5.05 10.77
C SER A 61 22.95 -3.94 11.46
N LYS A 62 24.28 -4.02 11.34
CA LYS A 62 25.21 -3.00 11.87
C LYS A 62 25.30 -1.75 10.99
N ASP A 63 24.61 -1.73 9.86
CA ASP A 63 24.73 -0.66 8.87
C ASP A 63 23.74 0.47 9.17
N LEU A 64 24.29 1.62 9.55
CA LEU A 64 23.55 2.83 9.90
C LEU A 64 22.59 3.29 8.77
N ASN A 65 22.93 3.00 7.52
CA ASN A 65 22.17 3.44 6.34
C ASN A 65 21.17 2.39 5.83
N ALA A 66 21.13 1.19 6.41
CA ALA A 66 20.29 0.10 5.90
C ALA A 66 18.79 0.43 6.00
N PHE A 67 18.35 1.10 7.06
CA PHE A 67 16.97 1.58 7.19
C PHE A 67 16.60 2.62 6.14
N THR A 68 17.48 3.60 5.91
CA THR A 68 17.28 4.63 4.89
C THR A 68 17.16 3.99 3.50
N ARG A 69 18.02 3.01 3.17
CA ARG A 69 17.92 2.27 1.90
C ARG A 69 16.62 1.48 1.80
N LEU A 70 16.17 0.83 2.86
CA LEU A 70 14.90 0.10 2.88
C LEU A 70 13.71 1.04 2.59
N ILE A 71 13.69 2.22 3.22
CA ILE A 71 12.64 3.23 2.98
C ILE A 71 12.67 3.69 1.53
N MET A 72 13.85 4.02 0.99
CA MET A 72 14.01 4.44 -0.40
C MET A 72 13.55 3.35 -1.38
N TYR A 73 13.97 2.10 -1.18
CA TYR A 73 13.55 0.99 -2.04
C TYR A 73 12.05 0.74 -1.95
N ASN A 74 11.46 0.80 -0.76
CA ASN A 74 10.01 0.67 -0.61
C ASN A 74 9.27 1.76 -1.40
N LEU A 75 9.69 3.03 -1.27
CA LEU A 75 9.10 4.14 -2.02
C LEU A 75 9.21 3.93 -3.54
N MET A 76 10.40 3.54 -4.03
CA MET A 76 10.61 3.31 -5.47
C MET A 76 9.78 2.13 -5.99
N ILE A 77 9.84 0.98 -5.33
CA ILE A 77 9.07 -0.22 -5.73
C ILE A 77 7.59 0.11 -5.74
N LYS A 78 7.10 0.78 -4.70
CA LYS A 78 5.70 1.16 -4.59
C LYS A 78 5.27 2.05 -5.75
N LEU A 79 6.06 3.08 -6.06
CA LEU A 79 5.75 4.04 -7.10
C LEU A 79 5.75 3.38 -8.49
N PHE A 80 6.81 2.64 -8.83
CA PHE A 80 6.89 1.95 -10.12
C PHE A 80 5.81 0.89 -10.27
N MET A 81 5.61 0.03 -9.27
CA MET A 81 4.57 -1.00 -9.33
C MET A 81 3.18 -0.40 -9.42
N SER A 82 2.91 0.71 -8.73
CA SER A 82 1.63 1.41 -8.84
C SER A 82 1.39 1.91 -10.27
N ILE A 83 2.40 2.52 -10.89
CA ILE A 83 2.32 2.96 -12.29
C ILE A 83 2.09 1.76 -13.21
N PHE A 84 2.86 0.67 -13.05
CA PHE A 84 2.70 -0.53 -13.86
C PHE A 84 1.31 -1.14 -13.74
N ILE A 85 0.79 -1.30 -12.52
CA ILE A 85 -0.54 -1.85 -12.27
C ILE A 85 -1.61 -1.01 -12.97
N VAL A 86 -1.54 0.32 -12.82
CA VAL A 86 -2.51 1.24 -13.44
C VAL A 86 -2.43 1.22 -14.96
N LEU A 87 -1.22 1.22 -15.53
CA LEU A 87 -1.03 1.19 -16.99
C LEU A 87 -1.52 -0.12 -17.61
N ILE A 88 -1.19 -1.26 -16.97
CA ILE A 88 -1.68 -2.57 -17.41
C ILE A 88 -3.20 -2.61 -17.34
N TYR A 89 -3.78 -2.14 -16.23
CA TYR A 89 -5.23 -2.10 -16.06
C TYR A 89 -5.90 -1.22 -17.11
N TYR A 90 -5.36 -0.03 -17.37
CA TYR A 90 -5.88 0.90 -18.37
C TYR A 90 -5.89 0.27 -19.77
N LYS A 91 -4.83 -0.45 -20.13
CA LYS A 91 -4.71 -1.11 -21.44
C LYS A 91 -5.63 -2.32 -21.61
N VAL A 92 -5.93 -3.05 -20.53
CA VAL A 92 -6.74 -4.28 -20.58
C VAL A 92 -8.23 -4.00 -20.47
N VAL A 93 -8.61 -3.04 -19.62
CA VAL A 93 -10.01 -2.76 -19.28
C VAL A 93 -10.57 -1.56 -20.05
N GLU A 94 -9.70 -0.72 -20.61
CA GLU A 94 -10.07 0.49 -21.38
C GLU A 94 -11.14 1.32 -20.68
N PRO A 95 -10.91 1.77 -19.44
CA PRO A 95 -11.91 2.48 -18.65
C PRO A 95 -12.32 3.79 -19.35
N THR A 96 -13.62 3.94 -19.58
CA THR A 96 -14.21 5.16 -20.18
C THR A 96 -14.20 6.34 -19.21
N GLU A 97 -14.25 6.06 -17.91
CA GLU A 97 -14.29 7.06 -16.85
C GLU A 97 -12.90 7.39 -16.33
N ARG A 98 -12.52 8.67 -16.31
CA ARG A 98 -11.19 9.11 -15.82
C ARG A 98 -10.98 8.88 -14.32
N LEU A 99 -12.07 8.80 -13.55
CA LEU A 99 -12.05 8.60 -12.10
C LEU A 99 -11.80 7.15 -11.67
N PHE A 100 -11.65 6.21 -12.61
CA PHE A 100 -11.42 4.79 -12.33
C PHE A 100 -10.21 4.53 -11.41
N ILE A 101 -9.20 5.40 -11.42
CA ILE A 101 -7.97 5.29 -10.63
C ILE A 101 -8.15 5.73 -9.17
N LEU A 102 -9.21 6.49 -8.85
CA LEU A 102 -9.41 7.08 -7.53
C LEU A 102 -9.38 6.05 -6.38
N PRO A 103 -10.07 4.89 -6.46
CA PRO A 103 -10.00 3.85 -5.43
C PRO A 103 -8.57 3.40 -5.16
N PHE A 104 -7.75 3.26 -6.20
CA PHE A 104 -6.36 2.85 -6.09
C PHE A 104 -5.51 3.89 -5.37
N ILE A 105 -5.71 5.18 -5.70
CA ILE A 105 -4.99 6.30 -5.05
C ILE A 105 -5.34 6.37 -3.56
N VAL A 106 -6.61 6.21 -3.20
CA VAL A 106 -7.05 6.22 -1.79
C VAL A 106 -6.34 5.13 -1.00
N ILE A 107 -6.29 3.90 -1.52
CA ILE A 107 -5.59 2.79 -0.88
C ILE A 107 -4.08 3.08 -0.80
N TYR A 108 -3.47 3.55 -1.89
CA TYR A 108 -2.06 3.92 -1.93
C TYR A 108 -1.71 4.90 -0.80
N LEU A 109 -2.53 5.94 -0.58
CA LEU A 109 -2.30 6.94 0.45
C LEU A 109 -2.42 6.36 1.85
N ILE A 110 -3.48 5.60 2.12
CA ILE A 110 -3.70 4.97 3.42
C ILE A 110 -2.52 4.07 3.80
N PHE A 111 -2.10 3.20 2.87
CA PHE A 111 -0.97 2.31 3.08
C PHE A 111 0.37 3.05 3.16
N THR A 112 0.52 4.18 2.47
CA THR A 112 1.72 5.02 2.58
C THR A 112 1.84 5.67 3.96
N ILE A 113 0.74 6.18 4.51
CA ILE A 113 0.73 6.72 5.88
C ILE A 113 1.03 5.59 6.88
N PHE A 114 0.39 4.43 6.73
CA PHE A 114 0.65 3.26 7.57
C PHE A 114 2.12 2.82 7.54
N GLU A 115 2.70 2.69 6.35
CA GLU A 115 4.10 2.29 6.19
C GLU A 115 5.08 3.31 6.78
N ALA A 116 4.83 4.60 6.55
CA ALA A 116 5.64 5.66 7.15
C ALA A 116 5.60 5.60 8.68
N MET A 117 4.44 5.31 9.28
CA MET A 117 4.31 5.18 10.73
C MET A 117 5.12 4.01 11.28
N PHE A 118 5.00 2.80 10.72
CA PHE A 118 5.72 1.66 11.28
C PHE A 118 7.21 1.68 10.96
N LEU A 119 7.62 2.12 9.76
CA LEU A 119 9.04 2.24 9.42
C LEU A 119 9.75 3.29 10.26
N SER A 120 9.11 4.44 10.51
CA SER A 120 9.65 5.47 11.39
C SER A 120 9.80 4.99 12.84
N ARG A 121 8.82 4.22 13.34
CA ARG A 121 8.92 3.57 14.65
C ARG A 121 10.05 2.54 14.71
N GLN A 122 10.23 1.76 13.65
CA GLN A 122 11.28 0.73 13.58
C GLN A 122 12.68 1.34 13.47
N ALA A 123 12.83 2.45 12.76
CA ALA A 123 14.11 3.14 12.58
C ALA A 123 14.60 3.91 13.82
N ARG A 124 13.71 4.18 14.79
CA ARG A 124 14.05 4.82 16.08
C ARG A 124 14.40 3.81 17.18
N GLN A 125 14.20 2.52 16.94
CA GLN A 125 14.58 1.43 17.85
C GLN A 125 15.98 0.97 17.51
#